data_AF-A0A1X7CPW8-F1
#
_entry.id   AF-A0A1X7CPW8-F1
#
_cell.length_a   1.000
_cell.length_b   1.000
_cell.length_c   1.000
_cell.angle_alpha   90.00
_cell.angle_beta   90.00
_cell.angle_gamma   90.00
#
_symmetry.space_group_name_H-M   'P 1'
#
loop_
_entity.id
_entity.type
_entity.pdbx_description
1 polymer ?
#
loop_
_entity_poly.entity_id
_entity_poly.type
_entity_poly.pdbx_seq_one_letter_code
_entity_poly.pdbx_strand_id
1 'polypeptide(L)'
;MSDRTAPATPARDVSGAAILLNQVTKRYPGQNEPAVGGLTLEIPAGSVVMFVGPSGCGKTTTLKMINRLIEPTSGSIVIDGQDVTGMDGDELRRNIGYVIQAGGLFPHMTVGTNIGLVPKMQGWDKQRIARRVDELLELVSLDPDTYRDRYPKELSGGQQQRVGVARALAADPPVLLMDEPFGAVDPITRQRLQNELLNIQAELQKTIVCVTHDFDEAVKLGDWIAVFDEGAQLVQYDSPERILANPANEFVESFIGLGAGLKQLTLSRVGDVPLAESPVATSDEAPRDVAAQLDAAREQNVVVLDPQHRPLRWYSRRQVERLGHFPTTADADLPIVTAHSTLNDALDAMLMGSTGSAIVVDRRDRFTGLVTIATIMDAIASSQSAAREDSATPAGTNTGEFAAVPGPEDAAVPDSTGAAQPVDELRVVEGAGAESRASTHADDDAASGASAFDPVRDAPHGREPEGRS
;
A
#
# COMPACT_ATOMS: atom_id res chain seq x y z
N MET A 1 -4.30 -39.21 10.01
CA MET A 1 -4.48 -38.51 8.74
C MET A 1 -5.86 -37.89 8.75
N SER A 2 -5.97 -36.70 9.32
CA SER A 2 -7.21 -35.91 9.31
C SER A 2 -6.89 -34.65 8.55
N ASP A 3 -7.46 -34.58 7.36
CA ASP A 3 -7.36 -33.50 6.40
C ASP A 3 -8.07 -32.26 6.98
N ARG A 4 -7.32 -31.22 7.30
CA ARG A 4 -7.85 -29.92 7.73
C ARG A 4 -7.95 -29.04 6.48
N THR A 5 -9.08 -29.15 5.79
CA THR A 5 -9.48 -28.16 4.79
C THR A 5 -9.61 -26.80 5.48
N ALA A 6 -8.73 -25.86 5.12
CA ALA A 6 -8.80 -24.48 5.55
C ALA A 6 -10.14 -23.86 5.11
N PRO A 7 -10.79 -23.01 5.93
CA PRO A 7 -12.04 -22.38 5.54
C PRO A 7 -11.77 -21.36 4.44
N ALA A 8 -12.33 -21.59 3.25
CA ALA A 8 -12.33 -20.61 2.18
C ALA A 8 -13.15 -19.37 2.61
N THR A 9 -12.48 -18.23 2.69
CA THR A 9 -13.10 -16.91 2.86
C THR A 9 -14.14 -16.70 1.75
N PRO A 10 -15.36 -16.22 2.05
CA PRO A 10 -16.36 -15.98 1.01
C PRO A 10 -15.81 -14.97 -0.01
N ALA A 11 -15.88 -15.33 -1.30
CA ALA A 11 -15.49 -14.45 -2.40
C ALA A 11 -16.35 -13.18 -2.34
N ARG A 12 -15.74 -12.08 -1.90
CA ARG A 12 -16.30 -10.73 -2.05
C ARG A 12 -16.13 -10.32 -3.51
N ASP A 13 -17.13 -9.69 -4.10
CA ASP A 13 -17.05 -9.20 -5.48
C ASP A 13 -15.91 -8.17 -5.58
N VAL A 14 -14.80 -8.56 -6.20
CA VAL A 14 -13.65 -7.69 -6.45
C VAL A 14 -14.04 -6.73 -7.57
N SER A 15 -14.10 -5.43 -7.27
CA SER A 15 -14.44 -4.40 -8.27
C SER A 15 -13.20 -3.75 -8.92
N GLY A 16 -12.00 -4.20 -8.55
CA GLY A 16 -10.73 -3.80 -9.14
C GLY A 16 -10.38 -4.58 -10.41
N ALA A 17 -9.48 -4.01 -11.22
CA ALA A 17 -8.93 -4.65 -12.41
C ALA A 17 -7.45 -5.02 -12.22
N ALA A 18 -7.02 -6.16 -12.74
CA ALA A 18 -5.61 -6.54 -12.74
C ALA A 18 -4.82 -5.69 -13.74
N ILE A 19 -3.55 -5.40 -13.44
CA ILE A 19 -2.63 -4.69 -14.34
C ILE A 19 -1.40 -5.57 -14.56
N LEU A 20 -1.03 -5.76 -15.82
CA LEU A 20 0.18 -6.47 -16.23
C LEU A 20 1.08 -5.54 -17.02
N LEU A 21 2.32 -5.39 -16.56
CA LEU A 21 3.39 -4.71 -17.29
C LEU A 21 4.25 -5.78 -17.93
N ASN A 22 4.35 -5.86 -19.25
CA ASN A 22 5.20 -6.85 -19.91
C ASN A 22 6.42 -6.18 -20.56
N GLN A 23 7.60 -6.40 -19.96
CA GLN A 23 8.89 -5.86 -20.39
C GLN A 23 8.87 -4.35 -20.69
N VAL A 24 8.09 -3.60 -19.90
CA VAL A 24 7.88 -2.17 -20.10
C VAL A 24 9.20 -1.44 -19.91
N THR A 25 9.62 -0.70 -20.93
CA THR A 25 10.87 0.04 -20.93
C THR A 25 10.61 1.50 -21.26
N LYS A 26 11.24 2.41 -20.52
CA LYS A 26 11.29 3.84 -20.85
C LYS A 26 12.71 4.34 -20.94
N ARG A 27 13.07 4.85 -22.11
CA ARG A 27 14.31 5.58 -22.35
C ARG A 27 13.99 7.01 -22.77
N TYR A 28 14.59 7.98 -22.08
CA TYR A 28 14.50 9.38 -22.50
C TYR A 28 15.59 9.70 -23.54
N PRO A 29 15.33 10.58 -24.51
CA PRO A 29 16.35 11.02 -25.45
C PRO A 29 17.56 11.60 -24.73
N GLY A 30 18.77 11.19 -25.15
CA GLY A 30 20.03 11.68 -24.58
C GLY A 30 20.50 10.98 -23.31
N GLN A 31 19.77 9.99 -22.78
CA GLN A 31 20.21 9.17 -21.64
C GLN A 31 20.79 7.82 -22.10
N ASN A 32 21.96 7.47 -21.56
CA ASN A 32 22.62 6.19 -21.83
C ASN A 32 21.88 5.01 -21.18
N GLU A 33 21.26 5.23 -20.03
CA GLU A 33 20.52 4.21 -19.29
C GLU A 33 19.01 4.49 -19.35
N PRO A 34 18.17 3.43 -19.37
CA PRO A 34 16.72 3.60 -19.34
C PRO A 34 16.27 4.04 -17.95
N ALA A 35 15.27 4.91 -17.88
CA ALA A 35 14.62 5.29 -16.61
C ALA A 35 13.76 4.16 -16.03
N VAL A 36 13.26 3.27 -16.90
CA VAL A 36 12.64 1.99 -16.54
C VAL A 36 13.15 0.94 -17.52
N GLY A 37 13.82 -0.10 -17.02
CA GLY A 37 14.45 -1.13 -17.85
C GLY A 37 13.72 -2.47 -17.82
N GLY A 38 12.89 -2.76 -18.82
CA GLY A 38 12.29 -4.09 -19.04
C GLY A 38 11.46 -4.62 -17.86
N LEU A 39 10.64 -3.77 -17.23
CA LEU A 39 9.85 -4.14 -16.06
C LEU A 39 8.72 -5.09 -16.44
N THR A 40 8.70 -6.27 -15.82
CA THR A 40 7.61 -7.23 -15.92
C THR A 40 6.95 -7.40 -14.56
N LEU A 41 5.71 -6.95 -14.39
CA LEU A 41 5.06 -6.86 -13.07
C LEU A 41 3.55 -7.08 -13.16
N GLU A 42 3.05 -7.95 -12.28
CA GLU A 42 1.64 -8.22 -12.10
C GLU A 42 1.14 -7.47 -10.87
N ILE A 43 0.02 -6.77 -11.03
CA ILE A 43 -0.68 -6.09 -9.95
C ILE A 43 -2.06 -6.78 -9.85
N PRO A 44 -2.29 -7.58 -8.81
CA PRO A 44 -3.53 -8.32 -8.64
C PRO A 44 -4.74 -7.40 -8.52
N ALA A 45 -5.88 -7.84 -9.08
CA ALA A 45 -7.14 -7.13 -8.96
C ALA A 45 -7.56 -6.96 -7.49
N GLY A 46 -7.99 -5.76 -7.10
CA GLY A 46 -8.48 -5.47 -5.76
C GLY A 46 -7.41 -5.37 -4.68
N SER A 47 -6.12 -5.43 -5.05
CA SER A 47 -5.00 -5.30 -4.11
C SER A 47 -4.43 -3.88 -4.07
N VAL A 48 -3.79 -3.54 -2.96
CA VAL A 48 -2.97 -2.35 -2.79
C VAL A 48 -1.50 -2.72 -3.00
N VAL A 49 -0.92 -2.26 -4.11
CA VAL A 49 0.49 -2.47 -4.43
C VAL A 49 1.27 -1.17 -4.20
N MET A 50 2.24 -1.24 -3.30
CA MET A 50 3.09 -0.12 -2.91
C MET A 50 4.40 -0.14 -3.68
N PHE A 51 4.72 0.92 -4.40
CA PHE A 51 6.00 1.10 -5.06
C PHE A 51 6.91 1.92 -4.15
N VAL A 52 8.02 1.32 -3.71
CA VAL A 52 8.99 1.93 -2.79
C VAL A 52 10.39 1.90 -3.38
N GLY A 53 11.24 2.83 -2.93
CA GLY A 53 12.63 2.92 -3.37
C GLY A 53 13.17 4.35 -3.34
N PRO A 54 14.45 4.58 -3.63
CA PRO A 54 15.09 5.89 -3.62
C PRO A 54 14.44 6.90 -4.57
N SER A 55 14.59 8.19 -4.29
CA SER A 55 14.16 9.25 -5.19
C SER A 55 14.84 9.11 -6.56
N GLY A 56 14.07 9.21 -7.64
CA GLY A 56 14.60 9.11 -9.01
C GLY A 56 14.77 7.69 -9.56
N CYS A 57 14.49 6.63 -8.79
CA CYS A 57 14.65 5.25 -9.26
C CYS A 57 13.62 4.79 -10.32
N GLY A 58 12.65 5.62 -10.70
CA GLY A 58 11.71 5.32 -11.80
C GLY A 58 10.27 4.99 -11.40
N LYS A 59 9.93 4.92 -10.10
CA LYS A 59 8.56 4.64 -9.60
C LYS A 59 7.47 5.50 -10.22
N THR A 60 7.64 6.82 -10.14
CA THR A 60 6.70 7.80 -10.72
C THR A 60 6.66 7.69 -12.25
N THR A 61 7.77 7.34 -12.90
CA THR A 61 7.79 7.08 -14.35
C THR A 61 6.95 5.83 -14.68
N THR A 62 7.09 4.75 -13.91
CA THR A 62 6.27 3.53 -14.04
C THR A 62 4.79 3.83 -13.85
N LEU A 63 4.42 4.55 -12.78
CA LEU A 63 3.03 4.96 -12.52
C LEU A 63 2.45 5.81 -13.66
N LYS A 64 3.23 6.76 -14.18
CA LYS A 64 2.84 7.61 -15.32
C LYS A 64 2.72 6.83 -16.64
N MET A 65 3.46 5.73 -16.80
CA MET A 65 3.30 4.83 -17.95
C MET A 65 2.02 4.01 -17.86
N ILE A 66 1.65 3.50 -16.68
CA ILE A 66 0.35 2.82 -16.47
C ILE A 66 -0.80 3.75 -16.88
N ASN A 67 -0.73 5.03 -16.48
CA ASN A 67 -1.73 6.04 -16.83
C ASN A 67 -1.58 6.61 -18.27
N ARG A 68 -0.56 6.16 -19.02
CA ARG A 68 -0.14 6.68 -20.33
C ARG A 68 -0.04 8.21 -20.42
N LEU A 69 0.42 8.84 -19.33
CA LEU A 69 0.90 10.22 -19.35
C LEU A 69 2.32 10.29 -19.96
N ILE A 70 3.05 9.18 -19.87
CA ILE A 70 4.33 8.97 -20.51
C ILE A 70 4.21 7.68 -21.30
N GLU A 71 4.47 7.72 -22.60
CA GLU A 71 4.42 6.50 -23.42
C GLU A 71 5.67 5.64 -23.17
N PRO A 72 5.52 4.31 -23.06
CA PRO A 72 6.67 3.41 -23.02
C PRO A 72 7.46 3.48 -24.33
N THR A 73 8.77 3.26 -24.25
CA THR A 73 9.62 3.09 -25.43
C THR A 73 9.43 1.72 -26.07
N SER A 74 9.18 0.69 -25.26
CA SER A 74 8.84 -0.67 -25.69
C SER A 74 8.14 -1.44 -24.56
N GLY A 75 7.61 -2.61 -24.87
CA GLY A 75 6.80 -3.43 -23.97
C GLY A 75 5.31 -3.14 -24.13
N SER A 76 4.48 -3.78 -23.31
CA SER A 76 3.02 -3.61 -23.33
C SER A 76 2.44 -3.48 -21.92
N ILE A 77 1.30 -2.80 -21.83
CA ILE A 77 0.54 -2.60 -20.59
C ILE A 77 -0.85 -3.18 -20.83
N VAL A 78 -1.24 -4.15 -20.01
CA VAL A 78 -2.55 -4.80 -20.07
C VAL A 78 -3.32 -4.44 -18.81
N ILE A 79 -4.54 -3.95 -18.95
CA ILE A 79 -5.45 -3.64 -17.83
C ILE A 79 -6.75 -4.40 -18.08
N ASP A 80 -7.19 -5.19 -17.11
CA ASP A 80 -8.40 -6.02 -17.21
C ASP A 80 -8.41 -6.94 -18.45
N GLY A 81 -7.24 -7.51 -18.78
CA GLY A 81 -7.06 -8.37 -19.96
C GLY A 81 -7.00 -7.64 -21.31
N GLN A 82 -7.17 -6.31 -21.33
CA GLN A 82 -7.07 -5.50 -22.54
C GLN A 82 -5.69 -4.81 -22.65
N ASP A 83 -5.00 -4.97 -23.78
CA ASP A 83 -3.79 -4.19 -24.07
C ASP A 83 -4.16 -2.71 -24.30
N VAL A 84 -3.73 -1.86 -23.37
CA VAL A 84 -4.02 -0.43 -23.40
C VAL A 84 -2.91 0.39 -24.06
N THR A 85 -1.81 -0.24 -24.51
CA THR A 85 -0.65 0.44 -25.11
C THR A 85 -1.01 1.19 -26.38
N GLY A 86 -1.95 0.67 -27.17
CA GLY A 86 -2.43 1.28 -28.43
C GLY A 86 -3.73 2.09 -28.32
N MET A 87 -4.36 2.13 -27.15
CA MET A 87 -5.66 2.80 -26.93
C MET A 87 -5.57 4.34 -27.08
N ASP A 88 -6.69 5.04 -27.15
CA ASP A 88 -6.68 6.48 -26.91
C ASP A 88 -6.36 6.78 -25.42
N GLY A 89 -5.35 7.61 -25.18
CA GLY A 89 -4.90 7.91 -23.81
C GLY A 89 -5.93 8.70 -23.00
N ASP A 90 -6.75 9.53 -23.63
CA ASP A 90 -7.79 10.30 -22.91
C ASP A 90 -8.95 9.39 -22.49
N GLU A 91 -9.33 8.43 -23.33
CA GLU A 91 -10.29 7.37 -22.99
C GLU A 91 -9.79 6.53 -21.81
N LEU A 92 -8.54 6.05 -21.86
CA LEU A 92 -7.94 5.30 -20.77
C LEU A 92 -7.97 6.09 -19.45
N ARG A 93 -7.51 7.34 -19.47
CA ARG A 93 -7.45 8.21 -18.28
C ARG A 93 -8.82 8.52 -17.69
N ARG A 94 -9.90 8.46 -18.48
CA ARG A 94 -11.27 8.63 -17.95
C ARG A 94 -11.73 7.41 -17.14
N ASN A 95 -11.11 6.25 -17.33
CA ASN A 95 -11.43 5.00 -16.63
C ASN A 95 -10.43 4.67 -15.51
N ILE A 96 -9.40 5.49 -15.31
CA ILE A 96 -8.41 5.34 -14.23
C ILE A 96 -8.52 6.53 -13.28
N GLY A 97 -8.65 6.25 -11.99
CA GLY A 97 -8.52 7.28 -10.96
C GLY A 97 -7.06 7.66 -10.78
N TYR A 98 -6.73 8.95 -10.87
CA TYR A 98 -5.34 9.41 -10.68
C TYR A 98 -5.23 10.51 -9.63
N VAL A 99 -4.51 10.22 -8.56
CA VAL A 99 -4.15 11.16 -7.49
C VAL A 99 -2.74 11.65 -7.74
N ILE A 100 -2.63 12.90 -8.14
CA ILE A 100 -1.36 13.57 -8.48
C ILE A 100 -0.70 14.08 -7.19
N GLN A 101 0.63 14.02 -7.13
CA GLN A 101 1.44 14.72 -6.13
C GLN A 101 1.10 16.22 -6.14
N ALA A 102 0.62 16.76 -5.00
CA ALA A 102 0.35 18.17 -4.70
C ALA A 102 -0.26 19.05 -5.82
N GLY A 103 -1.42 19.68 -5.56
CA GLY A 103 -1.94 20.72 -6.46
C GLY A 103 -2.78 20.20 -7.63
N GLY A 104 -3.41 19.04 -7.48
CA GLY A 104 -4.26 18.46 -8.51
C GLY A 104 -5.58 19.20 -8.77
N LEU A 105 -6.08 20.02 -7.85
CA LEU A 105 -7.41 20.65 -7.95
C LEU A 105 -7.41 21.93 -8.81
N PHE A 106 -8.49 22.15 -9.56
CA PHE A 106 -8.69 23.37 -10.32
C PHE A 106 -9.09 24.51 -9.37
N PRO A 107 -8.25 25.55 -9.22
CA PRO A 107 -8.42 26.58 -8.17
C PRO A 107 -9.61 27.50 -8.42
N HIS A 108 -10.07 27.59 -9.67
CA HIS A 108 -11.21 28.40 -10.11
C HIS A 108 -12.54 27.63 -10.12
N MET A 109 -12.52 26.36 -9.69
CA MET A 109 -13.71 25.51 -9.57
C MET A 109 -13.99 25.22 -8.11
N THR A 110 -15.27 25.06 -7.74
CA THR A 110 -15.65 24.60 -6.40
C THR A 110 -15.24 23.14 -6.18
N VAL A 111 -15.24 22.68 -4.94
CA VAL A 111 -14.99 21.28 -4.57
C VAL A 111 -15.92 20.34 -5.32
N GLY A 112 -17.24 20.60 -5.30
CA GLY A 112 -18.21 19.76 -5.99
C GLY A 112 -18.00 19.74 -7.51
N THR A 113 -17.58 20.87 -8.10
CA THR A 113 -17.24 20.95 -9.53
C THR A 113 -15.97 20.16 -9.86
N ASN A 114 -14.97 20.22 -8.98
CA ASN A 114 -13.74 19.43 -9.12
C ASN A 114 -14.03 17.93 -9.11
N ILE A 115 -14.81 17.46 -8.13
CA ILE A 115 -15.17 16.03 -8.00
C ILE A 115 -16.02 15.59 -9.18
N GLY A 116 -17.04 16.37 -9.55
CA GLY A 116 -17.96 16.02 -10.65
C GLY A 116 -17.39 16.15 -12.07
N LEU A 117 -16.13 16.56 -12.23
CA LEU A 117 -15.55 16.85 -13.55
C LEU A 117 -15.47 15.61 -14.45
N VAL A 118 -14.92 14.50 -13.96
CA VAL A 118 -14.75 13.26 -14.75
C VAL A 118 -16.10 12.63 -15.09
N PRO A 119 -17.05 12.46 -14.13
CA PRO A 119 -18.42 12.02 -14.44
C PRO A 119 -19.11 12.87 -15.52
N LYS A 120 -18.91 14.19 -15.48
CA LYS A 120 -19.45 15.10 -16.51
C LYS A 120 -18.84 14.83 -17.88
N MET A 121 -17.54 14.56 -17.96
CA MET A 121 -16.86 14.20 -19.21
C MET A 121 -17.32 12.85 -19.76
N GLN A 122 -17.70 11.91 -18.90
CA GLN A 122 -18.33 10.65 -19.29
C GLN A 122 -19.82 10.78 -19.64
N GLY A 123 -20.39 11.98 -19.60
CA GLY A 123 -21.77 12.23 -20.00
C GLY A 123 -22.83 11.84 -18.97
N TRP A 124 -22.48 11.72 -17.69
CA TRP A 124 -23.45 11.43 -16.63
C TRP A 124 -24.45 12.57 -16.47
N ASP A 125 -25.68 12.25 -16.04
CA ASP A 125 -26.70 13.26 -15.78
C ASP A 125 -26.38 14.09 -14.52
N LYS A 126 -26.86 15.34 -14.50
CA LYS A 126 -26.55 16.28 -13.42
C LYS A 126 -27.00 15.80 -12.04
N GLN A 127 -28.10 15.05 -11.93
CA GLN A 127 -28.60 14.57 -10.64
C GLN A 127 -27.74 13.43 -10.11
N ARG A 128 -27.33 12.49 -10.99
CA ARG A 128 -26.37 11.44 -10.65
C ARG A 128 -25.03 12.02 -10.21
N ILE A 129 -24.51 13.03 -10.91
CA ILE A 129 -23.27 13.71 -10.51
C ILE A 129 -23.44 14.35 -9.12
N ALA A 130 -24.55 15.07 -8.90
CA ALA A 130 -24.79 15.73 -7.61
C ALA A 130 -24.81 14.72 -6.45
N ARG A 131 -25.54 13.60 -6.59
CA ARG A 131 -25.57 12.54 -5.58
C ARG A 131 -24.20 11.91 -5.35
N ARG A 132 -23.47 11.61 -6.44
CA ARG A 132 -22.14 11.01 -6.36
C ARG A 132 -21.13 11.93 -5.67
N VAL A 133 -21.22 13.24 -5.91
CA VAL A 133 -20.38 14.24 -5.23
C VAL A 133 -20.63 14.22 -3.72
N ASP A 134 -21.89 14.17 -3.29
CA ASP A 134 -22.24 14.15 -1.86
C ASP A 134 -21.76 12.85 -1.21
N GLU A 135 -22.02 11.70 -1.85
CA GLU A 135 -21.54 10.39 -1.41
C GLU A 135 -20.02 10.37 -1.22
N LEU A 136 -19.26 10.93 -2.16
CA LEU A 136 -17.80 10.94 -2.09
C LEU A 136 -17.26 11.91 -1.05
N LEU A 137 -17.95 13.03 -0.83
CA LEU A 137 -17.61 13.96 0.24
C LEU A 137 -17.80 13.32 1.61
N GLU A 138 -18.91 12.61 1.81
CA GLU A 138 -19.16 11.82 3.02
C GLU A 138 -18.09 10.72 3.19
N LEU A 139 -17.77 9.98 2.11
CA LEU A 139 -16.76 8.93 2.11
C LEU A 139 -15.38 9.44 2.58
N VAL A 140 -15.00 10.66 2.17
CA VAL A 140 -13.74 11.29 2.60
C VAL A 140 -13.90 12.16 3.86
N SER A 141 -14.97 11.97 4.62
CA SER A 141 -15.23 12.67 5.89
C SER A 141 -15.21 14.20 5.77
N LEU A 142 -15.82 14.71 4.70
CA LEU A 142 -16.08 16.13 4.46
C LEU A 142 -17.59 16.35 4.31
N ASP A 143 -18.19 17.13 5.20
CA ASP A 143 -19.61 17.46 5.15
C ASP A 143 -19.99 18.15 3.81
N PRO A 144 -20.86 17.53 2.98
CA PRO A 144 -21.26 18.10 1.70
C PRO A 144 -21.85 19.50 1.83
N ASP A 145 -22.68 19.77 2.84
CA ASP A 145 -23.33 21.06 3.04
C ASP A 145 -22.32 22.19 3.31
N THR A 146 -21.18 21.85 3.91
CA THR A 146 -20.15 22.80 4.29
C THR A 146 -19.09 22.99 3.20
N TYR A 147 -18.69 21.91 2.50
CA TYR A 147 -17.50 21.89 1.65
C TYR A 147 -17.80 21.96 0.15
N ARG A 148 -18.98 21.54 -0.30
CA ARG A 148 -19.30 21.40 -1.73
C ARG A 148 -19.09 22.68 -2.54
N ASP A 149 -19.46 23.82 -1.99
CA ASP A 149 -19.40 25.12 -2.66
C ASP A 149 -18.12 25.91 -2.37
N ARG A 150 -17.23 25.38 -1.52
CA ARG A 150 -15.93 26.00 -1.26
C ARG A 150 -14.99 25.86 -2.44
N TYR A 151 -14.00 26.73 -2.51
CA TYR A 151 -12.89 26.68 -3.45
C TYR A 151 -11.66 26.04 -2.80
N PRO A 152 -10.77 25.39 -3.58
CA PRO A 152 -9.56 24.74 -3.04
C PRO A 152 -8.70 25.63 -2.13
N LYS A 153 -8.61 26.93 -2.43
CA LYS A 153 -7.87 27.92 -1.62
C LYS A 153 -8.42 28.12 -0.21
N GLU A 154 -9.67 27.71 0.05
CA GLU A 154 -10.35 27.82 1.33
C GLU A 154 -10.21 26.55 2.18
N LEU A 155 -9.44 25.58 1.69
CA LEU A 155 -9.20 24.28 2.31
C LEU A 155 -7.76 24.16 2.80
N SER A 156 -7.57 23.45 3.91
CA SER A 156 -6.24 23.01 4.33
C SER A 156 -5.63 22.02 3.33
N GLY A 157 -4.31 21.83 3.35
CA GLY A 157 -3.64 20.88 2.45
C GLY A 157 -4.20 19.47 2.53
N GLY A 158 -4.47 18.97 3.75
CA GLY A 158 -5.11 17.66 3.95
C GLY A 158 -6.54 17.57 3.44
N GLN A 159 -7.32 18.66 3.52
CA GLN A 159 -8.66 18.72 2.92
C GLN A 159 -8.59 18.70 1.39
N GLN A 160 -7.64 19.43 0.79
CA GLN A 160 -7.43 19.40 -0.65
C GLN A 160 -7.03 18.00 -1.13
N GLN A 161 -6.21 17.28 -0.37
CA GLN A 161 -5.82 15.92 -0.69
C GLN A 161 -7.03 14.97 -0.70
N ARG A 162 -7.92 15.08 0.30
CA ARG A 162 -9.16 14.30 0.38
C ARG A 162 -10.08 14.56 -0.81
N VAL A 163 -10.24 15.82 -1.21
CA VAL A 163 -10.98 16.18 -2.42
C VAL A 163 -10.30 15.61 -3.68
N GLY A 164 -8.97 15.55 -3.71
CA GLY A 164 -8.20 14.89 -4.78
C GLY A 164 -8.50 13.41 -4.90
N VAL A 165 -8.55 12.69 -3.78
CA VAL A 165 -8.93 11.26 -3.71
C VAL A 165 -10.40 11.08 -4.15
N ALA A 166 -11.31 11.88 -3.60
CA ALA A 166 -12.73 11.86 -3.98
C ALA A 166 -12.93 12.06 -5.49
N ARG A 167 -12.21 13.02 -6.09
CA ARG A 167 -12.24 13.25 -7.53
C ARG A 167 -11.73 12.05 -8.33
N ALA A 168 -10.65 11.41 -7.88
CA ALA A 168 -10.12 10.22 -8.54
C ALA A 168 -11.11 9.05 -8.50
N LEU A 169 -11.93 8.95 -7.47
CA LEU A 169 -12.99 7.94 -7.31
C LEU A 169 -14.33 8.33 -7.97
N ALA A 170 -14.43 9.53 -8.54
CA ALA A 170 -15.71 10.11 -8.94
C ALA A 170 -16.43 9.31 -10.02
N ALA A 171 -15.67 8.79 -10.97
CA ALA A 171 -16.18 7.97 -12.06
C ALA A 171 -16.25 6.46 -11.73
N ASP A 172 -16.05 6.09 -10.46
CA ASP A 172 -16.00 4.69 -10.00
C ASP A 172 -15.00 3.82 -10.79
N PRO A 173 -13.73 4.25 -10.95
CA PRO A 173 -12.76 3.50 -11.73
C PRO A 173 -12.37 2.19 -11.04
N PRO A 174 -12.06 1.11 -11.79
CA PRO A 174 -11.54 -0.14 -11.23
C PRO A 174 -10.07 -0.01 -10.74
N VAL A 175 -9.34 0.99 -11.24
CA VAL A 175 -7.94 1.25 -10.89
C VAL A 175 -7.76 2.65 -10.33
N LEU A 176 -6.99 2.76 -9.25
CA LEU A 176 -6.61 4.01 -8.61
C LEU A 176 -5.08 4.10 -8.50
N LEU A 177 -4.50 5.11 -9.13
CA LEU A 177 -3.06 5.37 -9.15
C LEU A 177 -2.76 6.59 -8.26
N MET A 178 -1.78 6.48 -7.38
CA MET A 178 -1.40 7.55 -6.45
C MET A 178 0.10 7.82 -6.48
N ASP A 179 0.49 9.07 -6.77
CA ASP A 179 1.89 9.51 -6.80
C ASP A 179 2.18 10.35 -5.55
N GLU A 180 2.87 9.78 -4.56
CA GLU A 180 3.17 10.39 -3.25
C GLU A 180 1.97 11.11 -2.60
N PRO A 181 0.83 10.42 -2.39
CA PRO A 181 -0.40 11.05 -1.92
C PRO A 181 -0.30 11.67 -0.51
N PHE A 182 0.76 11.36 0.23
CA PHE A 182 0.92 11.70 1.64
C PHE A 182 2.16 12.55 1.96
N GLY A 183 3.05 12.75 0.98
CA GLY A 183 4.38 13.33 1.21
C GLY A 183 4.37 14.78 1.71
N ALA A 184 3.37 15.58 1.31
CA ALA A 184 3.27 17.00 1.68
C ALA A 184 2.36 17.28 2.89
N VAL A 185 1.95 16.25 3.63
CA VAL A 185 0.97 16.35 4.74
C VAL A 185 1.66 16.19 6.10
N ASP A 186 1.19 16.92 7.12
CA ASP A 186 1.68 16.78 8.50
C ASP A 186 1.41 15.37 9.07
N PRO A 187 2.22 14.88 10.03
CA PRO A 187 2.13 13.49 10.50
C PRO A 187 0.75 13.05 11.03
N ILE A 188 0.04 13.94 11.75
CA ILE A 188 -1.26 13.61 12.35
C ILE A 188 -2.32 13.49 11.23
N THR A 189 -2.35 14.46 10.33
CA THR A 189 -3.28 14.44 9.20
C THR A 189 -2.95 13.28 8.26
N ARG A 190 -1.67 12.98 8.04
CA ARG A 190 -1.20 11.84 7.25
C ARG A 190 -1.76 10.52 7.77
N GLN A 191 -1.62 10.25 9.07
CA GLN A 191 -2.13 9.01 9.68
C GLN A 191 -3.64 8.86 9.48
N ARG A 192 -4.39 9.95 9.59
CA ARG A 192 -5.84 9.97 9.34
C ARG A 192 -6.17 9.64 7.89
N LEU A 193 -5.49 10.27 6.92
CA LEU A 193 -5.70 10.01 5.49
C LEU A 193 -5.39 8.56 5.10
N GLN A 194 -4.34 7.99 5.66
CA GLN A 194 -4.00 6.58 5.46
C GLN A 194 -5.09 5.65 5.98
N ASN A 195 -5.63 5.91 7.18
CA ASN A 195 -6.71 5.10 7.74
C ASN A 195 -8.00 5.25 6.93
N GLU A 196 -8.29 6.46 6.43
CA GLU A 196 -9.41 6.69 5.51
C GLU A 196 -9.23 5.89 4.21
N LEU A 197 -8.03 5.87 3.63
CA LEU A 197 -7.76 5.08 2.43
C LEU A 197 -7.99 3.58 2.66
N LEU A 198 -7.55 3.05 3.81
CA LEU A 198 -7.80 1.66 4.19
C LEU A 198 -9.30 1.36 4.32
N ASN A 199 -10.08 2.26 4.91
CA ASN A 199 -11.53 2.10 5.02
C ASN A 199 -12.19 2.11 3.63
N ILE A 200 -11.80 3.04 2.76
CA ILE A 200 -12.29 3.13 1.37
C ILE A 200 -11.95 1.84 0.61
N GLN A 201 -10.72 1.35 0.77
CA GLN A 201 -10.29 0.12 0.11
C GLN A 201 -11.05 -1.10 0.63
N ALA A 202 -11.30 -1.19 1.94
CA ALA A 202 -12.08 -2.27 2.53
C ALA A 202 -13.54 -2.29 2.02
N GLU A 203 -14.09 -1.12 1.68
CA GLU A 203 -15.44 -0.97 1.14
C GLU A 203 -15.52 -1.20 -0.38
N LEU A 204 -14.59 -0.65 -1.16
CA LEU A 204 -14.66 -0.62 -2.63
C LEU A 204 -13.86 -1.74 -3.32
N GLN A 205 -12.80 -2.26 -2.68
CA GLN A 205 -11.93 -3.30 -3.24
C GLN A 205 -11.42 -2.96 -4.66
N LYS A 206 -10.96 -1.71 -4.86
CA LYS A 206 -10.34 -1.26 -6.12
C LYS A 206 -8.90 -1.73 -6.19
N THR A 207 -8.33 -1.77 -7.40
CA THR A 207 -6.87 -1.98 -7.52
C THR A 207 -6.16 -0.67 -7.27
N ILE A 208 -5.31 -0.59 -6.26
CA ILE A 208 -4.59 0.63 -5.90
C ILE A 208 -3.09 0.44 -6.15
N VAL A 209 -2.48 1.35 -6.91
CA VAL A 209 -1.03 1.44 -7.05
C VAL A 209 -0.57 2.74 -6.43
N CYS A 210 0.23 2.68 -5.37
CA CYS A 210 0.67 3.86 -4.63
C CYS A 210 2.19 3.95 -4.61
N VAL A 211 2.73 5.09 -5.06
CA VAL A 211 4.15 5.40 -4.98
C VAL A 211 4.42 6.15 -3.68
N THR A 212 5.41 5.69 -2.92
CA THR A 212 5.93 6.39 -1.75
C THR A 212 7.44 6.23 -1.65
N HIS A 213 8.08 7.12 -0.89
CA HIS A 213 9.47 6.99 -0.46
C HIS A 213 9.58 6.53 1.01
N ASP A 214 8.46 6.40 1.71
CA ASP A 214 8.41 5.99 3.11
C ASP A 214 7.99 4.51 3.22
N PHE A 215 8.88 3.69 3.76
CA PHE A 215 8.64 2.26 3.92
C PHE A 215 7.56 1.96 4.95
N ASP A 216 7.37 2.82 5.97
CA ASP A 216 6.34 2.62 7.00
C ASP A 216 4.93 2.78 6.42
N GLU A 217 4.79 3.68 5.43
CA GLU A 217 3.54 3.78 4.67
C GLU A 217 3.25 2.51 3.87
N ALA A 218 4.29 1.94 3.27
CA ALA A 218 4.15 0.73 2.47
C ALA A 218 3.75 -0.48 3.30
N VAL A 219 4.34 -0.64 4.49
CA VAL A 219 3.96 -1.70 5.44
C VAL A 219 2.54 -1.54 5.94
N LYS A 220 2.10 -0.30 6.18
CA LYS A 220 0.77 -0.03 6.71
C LYS A 220 -0.35 -0.20 5.68
N LEU A 221 -0.10 0.17 4.42
CA LEU A 221 -1.13 0.27 3.38
C LEU A 221 -1.12 -0.87 2.37
N GLY A 222 0.05 -1.47 2.12
CA GLY A 222 0.22 -2.41 1.02
C GLY A 222 -0.20 -3.82 1.38
N ASP A 223 -0.95 -4.45 0.48
CA ASP A 223 -1.03 -5.91 0.43
C ASP A 223 0.28 -6.49 -0.14
N TRP A 224 0.90 -5.75 -1.07
CA TRP A 224 2.16 -6.08 -1.71
C TRP A 224 3.07 -4.85 -1.80
N ILE A 225 4.38 -5.05 -1.65
CA ILE A 225 5.40 -4.01 -1.76
C ILE A 225 6.39 -4.40 -2.85
N ALA A 226 6.50 -3.55 -3.87
CA ALA A 226 7.50 -3.63 -4.92
C ALA A 226 8.64 -2.65 -4.60
N VAL A 227 9.80 -3.19 -4.25
CA VAL A 227 11.02 -2.43 -3.95
C VAL A 227 11.82 -2.23 -5.23
N PHE A 228 11.96 -0.96 -5.62
CA PHE A 228 12.68 -0.54 -6.82
C PHE A 228 14.04 0.08 -6.50
N ASP A 229 15.03 -0.28 -7.30
CA ASP A 229 16.33 0.37 -7.40
C ASP A 229 16.47 1.13 -8.74
N GLU A 230 17.60 1.81 -8.95
CA GLU A 230 17.89 2.64 -10.12
C GLU A 230 17.48 1.99 -11.45
N GLY A 231 16.84 2.75 -12.33
CA GLY A 231 16.30 2.22 -13.60
C GLY A 231 15.05 1.35 -13.45
N ALA A 232 14.31 1.51 -12.35
CA ALA A 232 13.15 0.73 -11.92
C ALA A 232 13.44 -0.79 -11.96
N GLN A 233 14.60 -1.15 -11.44
CA GLN A 233 14.93 -2.55 -11.20
C GLN A 233 14.15 -3.02 -9.97
N LEU A 234 13.29 -4.02 -10.16
CA LEU A 234 12.53 -4.67 -9.12
C LEU A 234 13.45 -5.61 -8.34
N VAL A 235 13.86 -5.17 -7.16
CA VAL A 235 14.80 -5.91 -6.29
C VAL A 235 14.07 -6.98 -5.49
N GLN A 236 12.88 -6.64 -5.00
CA GLN A 236 12.01 -7.55 -4.25
C GLN A 236 10.56 -7.14 -4.47
N TYR A 237 9.68 -8.11 -4.68
CA TYR A 237 8.25 -7.91 -4.73
C TYR A 237 7.59 -8.92 -3.83
N ASP A 238 7.02 -8.47 -2.72
CA ASP A 238 6.45 -9.40 -1.75
C ASP A 238 5.47 -8.75 -0.77
N SER A 239 4.85 -9.54 0.10
CA SER A 239 4.05 -9.02 1.20
C SER A 239 4.92 -8.24 2.21
N PRO A 240 4.34 -7.28 2.95
CA PRO A 240 5.06 -6.54 3.99
C PRO A 240 5.75 -7.45 5.01
N GLU A 241 5.08 -8.52 5.46
CA GLU A 241 5.61 -9.45 6.47
C GLU A 241 6.86 -10.16 5.96
N ARG A 242 6.88 -10.56 4.69
CA ARG A 242 7.99 -11.29 4.06
C ARG A 242 9.18 -10.40 3.79
N ILE A 243 8.97 -9.17 3.33
CA ILE A 243 10.07 -8.21 3.15
C ILE A 243 10.72 -7.86 4.48
N LEU A 244 9.93 -7.68 5.54
CA LEU A 244 10.45 -7.44 6.89
C LEU A 244 11.21 -8.65 7.46
N ALA A 245 10.73 -9.86 7.17
CA ALA A 245 11.32 -11.10 7.69
C ALA A 245 12.57 -11.55 6.93
N ASN A 246 12.56 -11.41 5.60
CA ASN A 246 13.60 -11.90 4.70
C ASN A 246 13.84 -10.83 3.60
N PRO A 247 14.52 -9.73 3.93
CA PRO A 247 14.93 -8.76 2.91
C PRO A 247 15.86 -9.44 1.88
N ALA A 248 15.65 -9.18 0.60
CA ALA A 248 16.34 -9.89 -0.48
C ALA A 248 17.86 -9.61 -0.52
N ASN A 249 18.28 -8.41 -0.10
CA ASN A 249 19.68 -8.01 -0.06
C ASN A 249 19.90 -6.84 0.93
N GLU A 250 21.17 -6.44 1.10
CA GLU A 250 21.60 -5.34 1.98
C GLU A 250 20.95 -3.98 1.62
N PHE A 251 20.63 -3.76 0.34
CA PHE A 251 19.91 -2.57 -0.09
C PHE A 251 18.48 -2.55 0.48
N VAL A 252 17.74 -3.66 0.38
CA VAL A 252 16.39 -3.75 0.97
C VAL A 252 16.47 -3.63 2.50
N GLU A 253 17.44 -4.31 3.13
CA GLU A 253 17.63 -4.25 4.58
C GLU A 253 17.91 -2.82 5.08
N SER A 254 18.82 -2.11 4.40
CA SER A 254 19.13 -0.71 4.72
C SER A 254 17.98 0.25 4.42
N PHE A 255 17.17 -0.03 3.39
CA PHE A 255 15.99 0.77 3.04
C PHE A 255 14.85 0.63 4.06
N ILE A 256 14.61 -0.58 4.59
CA ILE A 256 13.67 -0.82 5.70
C ILE A 256 14.12 -0.05 6.95
N GLY A 257 15.43 0.02 7.16
CA GLY A 257 16.08 0.67 8.28
C GLY A 257 16.20 -0.23 9.52
N LEU A 258 16.97 0.26 10.50
CA LEU A 258 17.12 -0.41 11.80
C LEU A 258 15.75 -0.46 12.51
N GLY A 259 15.29 -1.67 12.85
CA GLY A 259 14.01 -1.87 13.53
C GLY A 259 12.97 -2.67 12.76
N ALA A 260 13.31 -3.34 11.65
CA ALA A 260 12.41 -4.25 10.94
C ALA A 260 11.65 -5.23 11.87
N GLY A 261 12.36 -5.83 12.83
CA GLY A 261 11.76 -6.70 13.86
C GLY A 261 10.81 -5.97 14.81
N LEU A 262 11.04 -4.68 15.11
CA LEU A 262 10.11 -3.86 15.89
C LEU A 262 8.87 -3.48 15.06
N LYS A 263 9.03 -3.25 13.75
CA LYS A 263 7.92 -2.97 12.85
C LYS A 263 6.97 -4.16 12.74
N GLN A 264 7.49 -5.40 12.75
CA GLN A 264 6.66 -6.61 12.81
C GLN A 264 5.74 -6.67 14.05
N LEU A 265 6.16 -6.08 15.18
CA LEU A 265 5.35 -6.03 16.40
C LEU A 265 4.09 -5.18 16.25
N THR A 266 4.04 -4.28 15.25
CA THR A 266 2.83 -3.49 14.97
C THR A 266 1.73 -4.31 14.30
N LEU A 267 2.10 -5.40 13.63
CA LEU A 267 1.19 -6.29 12.91
C LEU A 267 0.64 -7.42 13.78
N SER A 268 1.32 -7.76 14.87
CA SER A 268 0.92 -8.83 15.80
C SER A 268 0.14 -8.28 17.00
N ARG A 269 -0.95 -8.94 17.41
CA ARG A 269 -1.69 -8.56 18.63
C ARG A 269 -1.26 -9.39 19.84
N VAL A 270 -1.44 -8.80 21.01
CA VAL A 270 -1.23 -9.46 22.31
C VAL A 270 -2.11 -10.72 22.45
N GLY A 271 -3.32 -10.71 21.89
CA GLY A 271 -4.21 -11.87 21.92
C GLY A 271 -3.75 -13.05 21.06
N ASP A 272 -2.80 -12.84 20.13
CA ASP A 272 -2.33 -13.85 19.18
C ASP A 272 -1.07 -14.57 19.67
N VAL A 273 -0.50 -14.14 20.81
CA VAL A 273 0.70 -14.73 21.41
C VAL A 273 0.40 -15.42 22.74
N PRO A 274 1.16 -16.46 23.12
CA PRO A 274 1.02 -17.08 24.43
C PRO A 274 1.40 -16.09 25.54
N LEU A 275 0.48 -15.90 26.49
CA LEU A 275 0.72 -15.09 27.68
C LEU A 275 1.55 -15.87 28.69
N ALA A 276 2.53 -15.21 29.29
CA ALA A 276 3.28 -15.76 30.41
C ALA A 276 2.41 -15.74 31.68
N GLU A 277 2.49 -16.83 32.45
CA GLU A 277 1.91 -16.88 33.78
C GLU A 277 2.79 -16.10 34.76
N SER A 278 2.17 -15.56 35.81
CA SER A 278 2.87 -14.87 36.90
C SER A 278 2.21 -15.23 38.22
N PRO A 279 2.98 -15.35 39.31
CA PRO A 279 2.41 -15.40 40.64
C PRO A 279 1.49 -14.20 40.87
N VAL A 280 0.28 -14.48 41.31
CA VAL A 280 -0.70 -13.47 41.71
C VAL A 280 -0.94 -13.57 43.21
N ALA A 281 -1.10 -12.41 43.85
CA ALA A 281 -1.53 -12.31 45.24
C ALA A 281 -2.72 -11.37 45.34
N THR A 282 -3.57 -11.59 46.32
CA THR A 282 -4.71 -10.72 46.62
C THR A 282 -4.34 -9.70 47.70
N SER A 283 -4.97 -8.53 47.67
CA SER A 283 -4.65 -7.42 48.59
C SER A 283 -4.85 -7.74 50.09
N ASP A 284 -5.63 -8.78 50.40
CA ASP A 284 -5.93 -9.28 51.75
C ASP A 284 -4.89 -10.29 52.26
N GLU A 285 -4.00 -10.79 51.40
CA GLU A 285 -2.92 -11.68 51.80
C GLU A 285 -1.80 -10.94 52.56
N ALA A 286 -1.17 -11.62 53.50
CA ALA A 286 -0.04 -11.08 54.23
C ALA A 286 1.21 -11.07 53.33
N PRO A 287 1.92 -9.93 53.15
CA PRO A 287 3.12 -9.88 52.31
C PRO A 287 4.20 -10.91 52.67
N ARG A 288 4.30 -11.30 53.94
CA ARG A 288 5.25 -12.33 54.38
C ARG A 288 4.96 -13.71 53.79
N ASP A 289 3.69 -14.08 53.70
CA ASP A 289 3.27 -15.37 53.16
C ASP A 289 3.49 -15.39 51.64
N VAL A 290 3.17 -14.28 50.97
CA VAL A 290 3.45 -14.09 49.54
C VAL A 290 4.95 -14.13 49.24
N ALA A 291 5.79 -13.51 50.08
CA ALA A 291 7.25 -13.58 49.91
C ALA A 291 7.77 -15.02 50.05
N ALA A 292 7.24 -15.80 50.99
CA ALA A 292 7.60 -17.21 51.15
C ALA A 292 7.15 -18.07 49.97
N GLN A 293 5.96 -17.78 49.40
CA GLN A 293 5.47 -18.43 48.18
C GLN A 293 6.36 -18.13 46.97
N LEU A 294 6.79 -16.87 46.80
CA LEU A 294 7.72 -16.46 45.75
C LEU A 294 9.07 -17.20 45.87
N ASP A 295 9.61 -17.31 47.09
CA ASP A 295 10.85 -18.03 47.34
C ASP A 295 10.72 -19.53 47.02
N ALA A 296 9.58 -20.15 47.35
CA ALA A 296 9.29 -21.55 47.04
C ALA A 296 9.13 -21.79 45.52
N ALA A 297 8.46 -20.87 44.82
CA ALA A 297 8.28 -20.91 43.37
C ALA A 297 9.54 -20.49 42.59
N ARG A 298 10.55 -19.93 43.28
CA ARG A 298 11.74 -19.29 42.69
C ARG A 298 11.41 -18.12 41.76
N GLU A 299 10.32 -17.44 42.08
CA GLU A 299 9.82 -16.30 41.31
C GLU A 299 10.28 -14.99 41.93
N GLN A 300 10.59 -14.00 41.09
CA GLN A 300 11.15 -12.73 41.56
C GLN A 300 10.12 -11.61 41.67
N ASN A 301 8.92 -11.81 41.12
CA ASN A 301 7.90 -10.79 41.00
C ASN A 301 6.51 -11.37 41.26
N VAL A 302 5.60 -10.53 41.73
CA VAL A 302 4.18 -10.84 41.95
C VAL A 302 3.31 -9.69 41.47
N VAL A 303 2.17 -10.02 40.87
CA VAL A 303 1.10 -9.06 40.57
C VAL A 303 0.07 -9.12 41.69
N VAL A 304 -0.14 -7.99 42.37
CA VAL A 304 -1.14 -7.87 43.43
C VAL A 304 -2.46 -7.43 42.82
N LEU A 305 -3.53 -8.16 43.13
CA LEU A 305 -4.88 -7.96 42.61
C LEU A 305 -5.85 -7.51 43.71
N ASP A 306 -6.92 -6.84 43.31
CA ASP A 306 -8.07 -6.57 44.16
C ASP A 306 -9.01 -7.80 44.24
N PRO A 307 -10.03 -7.78 45.12
CA PRO A 307 -11.01 -8.87 45.21
C PRO A 307 -11.84 -9.10 43.94
N GLN A 308 -11.80 -8.19 42.98
CA GLN A 308 -12.45 -8.31 41.66
C GLN A 308 -11.48 -8.81 40.57
N HIS A 309 -10.28 -9.28 40.95
CA HIS A 309 -9.20 -9.72 40.05
C HIS A 309 -8.59 -8.62 39.17
N ARG A 310 -8.70 -7.36 39.55
CA ARG A 310 -8.08 -6.23 38.83
C ARG A 310 -6.68 -5.95 39.36
N PRO A 311 -5.70 -5.64 38.50
CA PRO A 311 -4.34 -5.38 38.94
C PRO A 311 -4.25 -4.09 39.75
N LEU A 312 -3.71 -4.19 40.96
CA LEU A 312 -3.44 -3.06 41.84
C LEU A 312 -1.99 -2.59 41.70
N ARG A 313 -1.02 -3.50 41.84
CA ARG A 313 0.41 -3.18 41.79
C ARG A 313 1.28 -4.36 41.40
N TRP A 314 2.47 -4.03 40.92
CA TRP A 314 3.56 -4.98 40.69
C TRP A 314 4.62 -4.81 41.78
N TYR A 315 5.07 -5.92 42.37
CA TYR A 315 6.17 -5.90 43.35
C TYR A 315 7.23 -6.95 43.05
N SER A 316 8.49 -6.55 43.19
CA SER A 316 9.59 -7.50 43.31
C SER A 316 9.56 -8.16 44.69
N ARG A 317 10.08 -9.38 44.77
CA ARG A 317 10.24 -10.14 46.02
C ARG A 317 10.87 -9.31 47.15
N ARG A 318 11.88 -8.48 46.84
CA ARG A 318 12.53 -7.57 47.80
C ARG A 318 11.63 -6.45 48.31
N GLN A 319 10.69 -5.96 47.49
CA GLN A 319 9.73 -4.96 47.90
C GLN A 319 8.64 -5.57 48.79
N VAL A 320 8.18 -6.77 48.46
CA VAL A 320 7.17 -7.50 49.26
C VAL A 320 7.64 -7.68 50.70
N GLU A 321 8.90 -8.07 50.94
CA GLU A 321 9.47 -8.23 52.29
C GLU A 321 9.46 -6.95 53.13
N ARG A 322 9.46 -5.78 52.48
CA ARG A 322 9.49 -4.48 53.15
C ARG A 322 8.08 -3.96 53.47
N LEU A 323 7.03 -4.59 52.94
CA LEU A 323 5.65 -4.18 53.14
C LEU A 323 5.07 -4.80 54.41
N GLY A 324 4.30 -3.99 55.16
CA GLY A 324 3.47 -4.49 56.26
C GLY A 324 2.12 -5.02 55.79
N HIS A 325 1.54 -4.39 54.78
CA HIS A 325 0.30 -4.79 54.12
C HIS A 325 0.34 -4.35 52.65
N PHE A 326 -0.45 -5.00 51.78
CA PHE A 326 -0.62 -4.52 50.42
C PHE A 326 -1.54 -3.28 50.39
N PRO A 327 -1.27 -2.30 49.52
CA PRO A 327 -2.19 -1.19 49.30
C PRO A 327 -3.44 -1.67 48.53
N THR A 328 -4.58 -1.05 48.79
CA THR A 328 -5.86 -1.35 48.13
C THR A 328 -6.14 -0.44 46.94
N THR A 329 -5.25 0.51 46.65
CA THR A 329 -5.37 1.46 45.54
C THR A 329 -4.47 1.03 44.38
N ALA A 330 -5.01 1.07 43.16
CA ALA A 330 -4.26 0.79 41.96
C ALA A 330 -3.19 1.87 41.71
N ASP A 331 -2.05 1.44 41.18
CA ASP A 331 -1.02 2.33 40.70
C ASP A 331 -1.36 2.80 39.27
N ALA A 332 -1.25 4.10 39.04
CA ALA A 332 -1.59 4.70 37.76
C ALA A 332 -0.57 4.37 36.67
N ASP A 333 0.67 4.07 37.06
CA ASP A 333 1.79 3.84 36.15
C ASP A 333 1.97 2.35 35.80
N LEU A 334 0.96 1.51 36.03
CA LEU A 334 1.02 0.11 35.66
C LEU A 334 1.05 -0.06 34.13
N PRO A 335 1.96 -0.88 33.59
CA PRO A 335 2.04 -1.15 32.16
C PRO A 335 0.92 -2.12 31.75
N ILE A 336 -0.30 -1.60 31.57
CA ILE A 336 -1.48 -2.40 31.25
C ILE A 336 -1.76 -2.38 29.74
N VAL A 337 -2.01 -3.55 29.16
CA VAL A 337 -2.44 -3.74 27.77
C VAL A 337 -3.63 -4.69 27.70
N THR A 338 -4.30 -4.71 26.56
CA THR A 338 -5.45 -5.59 26.30
C THR A 338 -5.10 -6.61 25.22
N ALA A 339 -5.90 -7.67 25.08
CA ALA A 339 -5.74 -8.64 23.99
C ALA A 339 -5.84 -8.00 22.58
N HIS A 340 -6.46 -6.82 22.45
CA HIS A 340 -6.58 -6.11 21.18
C HIS A 340 -5.39 -5.18 20.88
N SER A 341 -4.56 -4.88 21.89
CA SER A 341 -3.34 -4.09 21.74
C SER A 341 -2.33 -4.82 20.86
N THR A 342 -1.48 -4.06 20.16
CA THR A 342 -0.35 -4.61 19.41
C THR A 342 0.79 -5.02 20.35
N LEU A 343 1.70 -5.88 19.89
CA LEU A 343 2.91 -6.19 20.66
C LEU A 343 3.82 -4.96 20.80
N ASN A 344 3.72 -3.99 19.88
CA ASN A 344 4.39 -2.71 20.02
C ASN A 344 3.81 -1.90 21.20
N ASP A 345 2.48 -1.81 21.32
CA ASP A 345 1.85 -1.17 22.49
C ASP A 345 2.28 -1.83 23.82
N ALA A 346 2.46 -3.15 23.82
CA ALA A 346 2.98 -3.88 24.98
C ALA A 346 4.44 -3.54 25.28
N LEU A 347 5.29 -3.41 24.26
CA LEU A 347 6.67 -2.98 24.41
C LEU A 347 6.76 -1.53 24.92
N ASP A 348 5.95 -0.62 24.38
CA ASP A 348 5.86 0.77 24.83
C ASP A 348 5.43 0.86 26.29
N ALA A 349 4.40 0.09 26.69
CA ALA A 349 3.98 0.01 28.08
C ALA A 349 5.11 -0.49 28.99
N MET A 350 5.84 -1.54 28.58
CA MET A 350 7.01 -2.05 29.30
C MET A 350 8.09 -0.98 29.49
N LEU A 351 8.43 -0.25 28.42
CA LEU A 351 9.45 0.79 28.43
C LEU A 351 9.04 1.99 29.30
N MET A 352 7.79 2.46 29.18
CA MET A 352 7.26 3.55 30.01
C MET A 352 7.24 3.17 31.48
N GLY A 353 6.80 1.95 31.81
CA GLY A 353 6.83 1.41 33.16
C GLY A 353 8.23 1.06 33.67
N SER A 354 9.26 1.09 32.81
CA SER A 354 10.60 0.58 33.11
C SER A 354 10.59 -0.86 33.66
N THR A 355 9.69 -1.68 33.12
CA THR A 355 9.47 -3.08 33.52
C THR A 355 9.77 -4.00 32.35
N GLY A 356 10.18 -5.25 32.62
CA GLY A 356 10.39 -6.26 31.58
C GLY A 356 9.12 -7.00 31.15
N SER A 357 7.94 -6.54 31.59
CA SER A 357 6.66 -7.22 31.36
C SER A 357 5.48 -6.26 31.43
N ALA A 358 4.49 -6.48 30.58
CA ALA A 358 3.21 -5.77 30.57
C ALA A 358 2.10 -6.68 31.05
N ILE A 359 1.16 -6.12 31.82
CA ILE A 359 0.00 -6.82 32.36
C ILE A 359 -1.11 -6.84 31.30
N VAL A 360 -1.64 -8.02 31.00
CA VAL A 360 -2.77 -8.17 30.09
C VAL A 360 -4.07 -8.26 30.88
N VAL A 361 -5.03 -7.42 30.52
CA VAL A 361 -6.37 -7.41 31.12
C VAL A 361 -7.47 -7.75 30.11
N ASP A 362 -8.58 -8.29 30.62
CA ASP A 362 -9.81 -8.49 29.86
C ASP A 362 -10.64 -7.20 29.75
N ARG A 363 -11.81 -7.28 29.10
CA ARG A 363 -12.74 -6.14 28.92
C ARG A 363 -13.35 -5.59 30.23
N ARG A 364 -13.13 -6.27 31.36
CA ARG A 364 -13.58 -5.88 32.70
C ARG A 364 -12.39 -5.51 33.59
N ASP A 365 -11.24 -5.21 32.99
CA ASP A 365 -9.97 -4.89 33.65
C ASP A 365 -9.42 -6.01 34.54
N ARG A 366 -9.83 -7.27 34.29
CA ARG A 366 -9.35 -8.41 35.09
C ARG A 366 -8.07 -8.96 34.52
N PHE A 367 -7.11 -9.24 35.41
CA PHE A 367 -5.83 -9.84 35.07
C PHE A 367 -6.02 -11.17 34.33
N THR A 368 -5.38 -11.30 33.18
CA THR A 368 -5.43 -12.51 32.34
C THR A 368 -4.06 -13.15 32.17
N GLY A 369 -2.97 -12.38 32.22
CA GLY A 369 -1.61 -12.88 32.09
C GLY A 369 -0.61 -11.75 31.84
N LEU A 370 0.61 -12.11 31.44
CA LEU A 370 1.67 -11.17 31.11
C LEU A 370 2.15 -11.32 29.67
N VAL A 371 2.55 -10.21 29.07
CA VAL A 371 3.49 -10.21 27.94
C VAL A 371 4.87 -9.90 28.51
N THR A 372 5.89 -10.67 28.12
CA THR A 372 7.26 -10.45 28.57
C THR A 372 8.17 -10.10 27.40
N ILE A 373 9.39 -9.63 27.68
CA ILE A 373 10.41 -9.47 26.63
C ILE A 373 10.65 -10.80 25.89
N ALA A 374 10.62 -11.95 26.58
CA ALA A 374 10.76 -13.26 25.93
C ALA A 374 9.62 -13.52 24.95
N THR A 375 8.36 -13.24 25.35
CA THR A 375 7.19 -13.32 24.48
C THR A 375 7.35 -12.45 23.22
N ILE A 376 7.86 -11.23 23.38
CA ILE A 376 8.13 -10.32 22.26
C ILE A 376 9.21 -10.89 21.33
N MET A 377 10.31 -11.38 21.89
CA MET A 377 11.41 -11.94 21.10
C MET A 377 10.99 -13.22 20.35
N ASP A 378 10.20 -14.08 20.99
CA ASP A 378 9.64 -15.29 20.38
C ASP A 378 8.63 -14.93 19.27
N ALA A 379 7.85 -13.87 19.45
CA ALA A 379 6.94 -13.37 18.42
C ALA A 379 7.69 -12.86 17.18
N ILE A 380 8.82 -12.16 17.37
CA ILE A 380 9.68 -11.73 16.25
C ILE A 380 10.25 -12.96 15.52
N ALA A 381 10.80 -13.92 16.26
CA ALA A 381 11.41 -15.12 15.68
C ALA A 381 10.39 -16.03 14.95
N SER A 382 9.18 -16.18 15.51
CA SER A 382 8.10 -16.97 14.90
C SER A 382 7.52 -16.27 13.67
N SER A 383 7.34 -14.95 13.69
CA SER A 383 6.90 -14.18 12.53
C SER A 383 7.88 -14.31 11.36
N GLN A 384 9.19 -14.28 11.63
CA GLN A 384 10.19 -14.51 10.59
C GLN A 384 10.13 -15.92 9.96
N SER A 385 9.68 -16.91 10.73
CA SER A 385 9.56 -18.29 10.28
C SER A 385 8.26 -18.52 9.51
N ALA A 386 7.12 -18.03 10.01
CA ALA A 386 5.81 -18.16 9.38
C ALA A 386 5.71 -17.41 8.04
N ALA A 387 6.38 -16.26 7.93
CA ALA A 387 6.50 -15.53 6.66
C ALA A 387 7.12 -16.39 5.53
N ARG A 388 7.81 -17.49 5.83
CA ARG A 388 8.37 -18.39 4.81
C ARG A 388 7.37 -19.39 4.21
N GLU A 389 6.20 -19.58 4.81
CA GLU A 389 5.33 -20.73 4.52
C GLU A 389 3.99 -20.41 3.84
N ASP A 390 3.47 -19.17 3.87
CA ASP A 390 2.13 -18.83 3.34
C ASP A 390 2.14 -17.81 2.18
N SER A 391 1.23 -18.03 1.19
CA SER A 391 0.85 -17.18 0.04
C SER A 391 1.73 -17.24 -1.23
N ALA A 392 1.11 -17.39 -2.41
CA ALA A 392 1.77 -17.24 -3.71
C ALA A 392 2.05 -15.75 -3.98
N THR A 393 3.33 -15.37 -4.00
CA THR A 393 3.76 -14.02 -4.40
C THR A 393 3.34 -13.74 -5.85
N PRO A 394 2.76 -12.57 -6.16
CA PRO A 394 2.45 -12.20 -7.54
C PRO A 394 3.73 -12.08 -8.37
N ALA A 395 3.63 -12.29 -9.67
CA ALA A 395 4.81 -12.32 -10.53
C ALA A 395 5.39 -10.92 -10.73
N GLY A 396 6.71 -10.79 -10.52
CA GLY A 396 7.43 -9.55 -10.79
C GLY A 396 8.92 -9.81 -10.97
N THR A 397 9.47 -9.39 -12.10
CA THR A 397 10.91 -9.40 -12.39
C THR A 397 11.27 -8.28 -13.36
N ASN A 398 12.56 -8.02 -13.56
CA ASN A 398 13.01 -7.38 -14.80
C ASN A 398 13.32 -8.46 -15.84
N THR A 399 13.04 -8.18 -17.11
CA THR A 399 13.39 -9.03 -18.26
C THR A 399 12.76 -10.45 -18.28
N GLY A 400 11.61 -10.65 -17.61
CA GLY A 400 10.78 -11.85 -17.75
C GLY A 400 9.63 -11.63 -18.74
N GLU A 401 8.98 -12.69 -19.22
CA GLU A 401 7.74 -12.60 -20.01
C GLU A 401 6.58 -13.13 -19.16
N PHE A 402 5.40 -12.52 -19.30
CA PHE A 402 4.17 -13.16 -18.85
C PHE A 402 3.82 -14.29 -19.81
N ALA A 403 3.72 -15.52 -19.28
CA ALA A 403 3.05 -16.58 -20.02
C ALA A 403 1.58 -16.16 -20.18
N ALA A 404 1.18 -15.81 -21.40
CA ALA A 404 -0.17 -15.35 -21.69
C ALA A 404 -1.18 -16.36 -21.11
N VAL A 405 -2.05 -15.90 -20.20
CA VAL A 405 -3.26 -16.65 -19.86
C VAL A 405 -4.15 -16.56 -21.10
N PRO A 406 -4.45 -17.66 -21.78
CA PRO A 406 -5.31 -17.59 -22.96
C PRO A 406 -6.67 -17.03 -22.52
N GLY A 407 -7.14 -16.02 -23.23
CA GLY A 407 -8.48 -15.46 -23.02
C GLY A 407 -9.54 -16.55 -23.26
N PRO A 408 -10.79 -16.33 -22.83
CA PRO A 408 -11.86 -17.33 -22.89
C PRO A 408 -12.27 -17.81 -24.30
N GLU A 409 -11.58 -17.37 -25.36
CA GLU A 409 -11.91 -17.69 -26.75
C GLU A 409 -10.98 -18.75 -27.39
N ASP A 410 -9.91 -19.19 -26.73
CA ASP A 410 -8.97 -20.21 -27.26
C ASP A 410 -9.19 -21.63 -26.72
N ALA A 411 -10.36 -21.90 -26.13
CA ALA A 411 -10.81 -23.27 -25.89
C ALA A 411 -11.26 -23.91 -27.22
N ALA A 412 -10.27 -24.42 -27.95
CA ALA A 412 -10.44 -25.20 -29.17
C ALA A 412 -11.55 -26.25 -29.05
N VAL A 413 -12.42 -26.25 -30.06
CA VAL A 413 -13.39 -27.30 -30.36
C VAL A 413 -12.66 -28.65 -30.41
N PRO A 414 -13.02 -29.65 -29.58
CA PRO A 414 -12.39 -30.96 -29.67
C PRO A 414 -12.85 -31.66 -30.96
N ASP A 415 -11.84 -31.96 -31.76
CA ASP A 415 -11.88 -32.73 -33.00
C ASP A 415 -12.58 -34.08 -32.77
N SER A 416 -13.73 -34.30 -33.42
CA SER A 416 -14.45 -35.57 -33.40
C SER A 416 -14.19 -36.34 -34.69
N THR A 417 -13.07 -37.05 -34.74
CA THR A 417 -12.79 -38.03 -35.80
C THR A 417 -13.38 -39.39 -35.43
N GLY A 418 -14.68 -39.54 -35.69
CA GLY A 418 -15.38 -40.82 -35.83
C GLY A 418 -15.60 -41.13 -37.31
N ALA A 419 -14.96 -42.18 -37.81
CA ALA A 419 -14.96 -42.60 -39.20
C ALA A 419 -16.35 -42.92 -39.77
N ALA A 420 -16.64 -42.44 -41.01
CA ALA A 420 -17.48 -43.13 -41.98
C ALA A 420 -17.36 -42.54 -43.41
N GLN A 421 -16.55 -43.24 -44.22
CA GLN A 421 -16.68 -43.59 -45.66
C GLN A 421 -16.81 -42.53 -46.80
N PRO A 422 -16.22 -42.84 -47.98
CA PRO A 422 -16.05 -41.89 -49.09
C PRO A 422 -17.16 -42.00 -50.13
N VAL A 423 -17.47 -40.90 -50.83
CA VAL A 423 -18.22 -40.94 -52.09
C VAL A 423 -17.66 -39.93 -53.09
N ASP A 424 -17.58 -40.41 -54.32
CA ASP A 424 -17.06 -39.92 -55.60
C ASP A 424 -17.21 -38.45 -56.04
N GLU A 425 -16.21 -38.06 -56.83
CA GLU A 425 -16.21 -37.26 -58.08
C GLU A 425 -17.18 -36.07 -58.24
N LEU A 426 -16.65 -34.87 -58.54
CA LEU A 426 -16.59 -34.35 -59.92
C LEU A 426 -15.91 -32.95 -60.03
N ARG A 427 -14.86 -32.93 -60.84
CA ARG A 427 -14.43 -31.95 -61.87
C ARG A 427 -14.75 -30.43 -61.80
N VAL A 428 -13.64 -29.68 -61.89
CA VAL A 428 -13.25 -28.68 -62.95
C VAL A 428 -14.06 -27.37 -63.06
N VAL A 429 -13.37 -26.21 -63.00
CA VAL A 429 -13.10 -25.24 -64.10
C VAL A 429 -12.72 -23.84 -63.56
N GLU A 430 -11.45 -23.50 -63.81
CA GLU A 430 -10.88 -22.26 -64.39
C GLU A 430 -11.41 -20.83 -64.08
N GLY A 431 -10.43 -19.93 -64.02
CA GLY A 431 -10.48 -18.61 -64.69
C GLY A 431 -10.23 -17.43 -63.75
N ALA A 432 -8.99 -16.92 -63.62
CA ALA A 432 -8.43 -15.80 -64.43
C ALA A 432 -9.11 -14.44 -64.13
N GLY A 433 -8.44 -13.30 -63.96
CA GLY A 433 -7.06 -12.87 -64.10
C GLY A 433 -6.94 -11.46 -63.49
N ALA A 434 -5.73 -11.06 -63.09
CA ALA A 434 -4.90 -10.05 -63.79
C ALA A 434 -5.23 -8.59 -63.41
N GLU A 435 -4.32 -7.92 -62.68
CA GLU A 435 -3.38 -6.88 -63.20
C GLU A 435 -4.01 -5.45 -63.11
N SER A 436 -3.36 -4.31 -62.88
CA SER A 436 -1.96 -3.88 -62.93
C SER A 436 -1.84 -2.39 -62.52
N ARG A 437 -0.62 -1.97 -62.09
CA ARG A 437 0.07 -0.64 -62.22
C ARG A 437 -0.42 0.54 -61.37
N ALA A 438 0.39 1.28 -60.60
CA ALA A 438 1.76 1.88 -60.73
C ALA A 438 1.81 3.27 -61.38
N SER A 439 2.36 4.26 -60.65
CA SER A 439 3.25 5.40 -61.09
C SER A 439 3.19 6.54 -60.04
N THR A 440 4.24 6.82 -59.26
CA THR A 440 5.36 7.78 -59.47
C THR A 440 4.99 9.26 -59.69
N HIS A 441 5.51 10.17 -58.85
CA HIS A 441 6.28 11.37 -59.25
C HIS A 441 7.02 12.01 -58.06
N ALA A 442 8.14 12.65 -58.38
CA ALA A 442 9.19 13.20 -57.52
C ALA A 442 9.30 14.74 -57.66
N ASP A 443 10.32 15.29 -56.98
CA ASP A 443 10.98 16.62 -57.15
C ASP A 443 10.25 17.84 -56.52
N ASP A 444 10.89 18.87 -55.95
CA ASP A 444 12.29 19.26 -55.76
C ASP A 444 12.40 20.41 -54.72
N ASP A 445 13.63 20.88 -54.47
CA ASP A 445 14.07 22.21 -54.00
C ASP A 445 14.35 22.50 -52.49
N ALA A 446 15.58 22.18 -52.11
CA ALA A 446 16.72 23.09 -51.85
C ALA A 446 16.61 24.42 -51.05
N ALA A 447 17.61 24.55 -50.15
CA ALA A 447 18.52 25.70 -49.93
C ALA A 447 18.36 26.62 -48.69
N SER A 448 19.31 26.39 -47.76
CA SER A 448 20.29 27.36 -47.20
C SER A 448 19.84 28.55 -46.34
N GLY A 449 20.51 28.70 -45.19
CA GLY A 449 20.60 29.96 -44.46
C GLY A 449 21.30 29.81 -43.10
N ALA A 450 22.59 30.13 -43.06
CA ALA A 450 23.50 30.00 -41.92
C ALA A 450 23.61 31.29 -41.07
N SER A 451 24.37 31.17 -39.97
CA SER A 451 24.91 32.19 -39.04
C SER A 451 23.99 32.56 -37.86
N ALA A 452 24.30 32.27 -36.59
CA ALA A 452 25.48 32.54 -35.76
C ALA A 452 25.68 34.04 -35.46
N PHE A 453 25.22 34.50 -34.30
CA PHE A 453 25.79 35.62 -33.54
C PHE A 453 25.29 35.60 -32.08
N ASP A 454 26.25 35.53 -31.17
CA ASP A 454 26.23 35.80 -29.72
C ASP A 454 27.62 36.44 -29.44
N PRO A 455 27.97 37.09 -28.31
CA PRO A 455 27.17 37.66 -27.21
C PRO A 455 27.56 39.14 -26.89
N VAL A 456 26.79 39.83 -26.04
CA VAL A 456 27.30 41.00 -25.30
C VAL A 456 26.85 40.97 -23.83
N ARG A 457 27.86 41.05 -22.97
CA ARG A 457 27.87 41.26 -21.53
C ARG A 457 27.20 42.60 -21.14
N ASP A 458 26.54 42.64 -19.99
CA ASP A 458 26.96 43.53 -18.90
C ASP A 458 26.15 43.31 -17.62
N ALA A 459 26.88 43.07 -16.52
CA ALA A 459 26.43 43.35 -15.15
C ALA A 459 26.82 44.81 -14.82
N PRO A 460 26.21 45.45 -13.80
CA PRO A 460 26.94 45.48 -12.52
C PRO A 460 26.09 45.53 -11.24
N HIS A 461 26.71 45.02 -10.17
CA HIS A 461 26.72 45.46 -8.77
C HIS A 461 25.49 46.11 -8.10
N GLY A 462 25.14 45.61 -6.91
CA GLY A 462 24.61 46.48 -5.85
C GLY A 462 23.96 45.85 -4.61
N ARG A 463 24.80 45.51 -3.62
CA ARG A 463 24.64 45.72 -2.15
C ARG A 463 23.63 44.88 -1.33
N GLU A 464 24.22 44.24 -0.32
CA GLU A 464 23.66 43.92 1.00
C GLU A 464 23.09 45.16 1.72
N PRO A 465 22.28 44.95 2.78
CA PRO A 465 22.83 45.26 4.10
C PRO A 465 22.52 44.22 5.19
N GLU A 466 23.50 44.06 6.07
CA GLU A 466 23.36 43.58 7.45
C GLU A 466 22.37 44.44 8.26
N GLY A 467 21.68 43.82 9.22
CA GLY A 467 20.83 44.54 10.18
C GLY A 467 20.22 43.64 11.25
N ARG A 468 20.97 43.46 12.34
CA ARG A 468 20.65 42.85 13.64
C ARG A 468 19.21 43.03 14.14
N SER A 469 18.67 42.01 14.80
CA SER A 469 18.36 42.05 16.24
C SER A 469 18.18 40.67 16.84
#